data_AF-A0A9D7CSA7-F1
#
_entry.id   AF-A0A9D7CSA7-F1
#
_cell.length_a   1.000
_cell.length_b   1.000
_cell.length_c   1.000
_cell.angle_alpha   90.00
_cell.angle_beta   90.00
_cell.angle_gamma   90.00
#
_symmetry.space_group_name_H-M   'P 1'
#
loop_
_entity.id
_entity.type
_entity.pdbx_description
1 polymer ?
#
loop_
_entity_poly.entity_id
_entity_poly.type
_entity_poly.pdbx_seq_one_letter_code
_entity_poly.pdbx_strand_id
1 'polypeptide(L)'
;MRWLAPESLRPTTPRPRLQRLGALAFAVAAISACAQDFDAFQLVADGSAGAEGASITQAGPDGGAVTGEGGAVTDSSAIDGALITDATTPDAAPGDASTPDSSVPVDASADARLPACTESGAVLALGHCYFGLAANQSWDAAKASCEAAGAHLVTITSAAEQTVAAGFASGKERWIALRRPNGSAANDASYTWSTGEARGGFSSWASNEPNGSGECVRLTNGGSWGDTSCNGGGGGRSGLCERD
;
A
#
# COMPACT_ATOMS: atom_id res chain seq x y z
N MET A 1 37.79 76.18 30.49
CA MET A 1 36.55 75.41 30.74
C MET A 1 36.80 73.95 30.37
N ARG A 2 36.74 73.03 31.33
CA ARG A 2 36.64 71.59 31.12
C ARG A 2 35.99 71.00 32.37
N TRP A 3 34.69 70.76 32.30
CA TRP A 3 33.94 70.09 33.36
C TRP A 3 34.10 68.58 33.17
N LEU A 4 34.57 67.89 34.21
CA LEU A 4 34.53 66.43 34.28
C LEU A 4 33.19 66.02 34.89
N ALA A 5 32.46 65.14 34.22
CA ALA A 5 31.19 64.62 34.70
C ALA A 5 31.42 63.47 35.72
N PRO A 6 30.51 63.27 36.69
CA PRO A 6 30.64 62.21 37.69
C PRO A 6 30.27 60.82 37.16
N GLU A 7 30.93 59.80 37.71
CA GLU A 7 30.79 58.38 37.37
C GLU A 7 29.38 57.84 37.73
N SER A 8 28.73 57.14 36.79
CA SER A 8 27.40 56.55 37.02
C SER A 8 27.49 55.17 37.68
N LEU A 9 26.78 54.99 38.80
CA LEU A 9 26.70 53.75 39.56
C LEU A 9 26.07 52.61 38.74
N ARG A 10 26.70 51.43 38.71
CA ARG A 10 26.15 50.20 38.12
C ARG A 10 25.44 49.36 39.20
N PRO A 11 24.22 48.85 38.97
CA PRO A 11 23.52 47.99 39.92
C PRO A 11 24.17 46.59 40.00
N THR A 12 24.30 46.05 41.20
CA THR A 12 24.87 44.73 41.48
C THR A 12 23.79 43.64 41.48
N THR A 13 23.89 42.67 40.58
CA THR A 13 23.01 41.48 40.58
C THR A 13 23.57 40.41 41.54
N PRO A 14 22.76 39.84 42.46
CA PRO A 14 23.22 38.77 43.34
C PRO A 14 23.36 37.43 42.60
N ARG A 15 24.41 36.67 42.90
CA ARG A 15 24.65 35.33 42.33
C ARG A 15 23.80 34.26 43.05
N PRO A 16 23.15 33.32 42.33
CA PRO A 16 22.47 32.19 42.97
C PRO A 16 23.47 31.22 43.62
N ARG A 17 23.08 30.65 44.77
CA ARG A 17 23.89 29.64 45.48
C ARG A 17 23.69 28.26 44.85
N LEU A 18 24.79 27.61 44.48
CA LEU A 18 24.82 26.19 44.15
C LEU A 18 24.51 25.36 45.41
N GLN A 19 23.39 24.64 45.42
CA GLN A 19 23.17 23.56 46.38
C GLN A 19 23.59 22.22 45.75
N ARG A 20 24.44 21.49 46.46
CA ARG A 20 24.84 20.13 46.09
C ARG A 20 23.71 19.17 46.48
N LEU A 21 23.18 18.41 45.52
CA LEU A 21 22.37 17.22 45.79
C LEU A 21 23.23 15.98 45.52
N GLY A 22 23.15 15.02 46.44
CA GLY A 22 24.01 13.84 46.44
C GLY A 22 23.59 12.78 45.43
N ALA A 23 24.55 11.96 45.01
CA ALA A 23 24.28 10.78 44.19
C ALA A 23 23.58 9.70 45.01
N LEU A 24 22.51 9.13 44.44
CA LEU A 24 21.86 7.90 44.90
C LEU A 24 21.73 6.98 43.69
N ALA A 25 22.51 5.90 43.69
CA ALA A 25 22.42 4.86 42.68
C ALA A 25 21.36 3.83 43.12
N PHE A 26 20.39 3.53 42.25
CA PHE A 26 19.50 2.40 42.43
C PHE A 26 19.21 1.67 41.11
N ALA A 27 19.58 0.39 41.11
CA ALA A 27 19.03 -0.75 40.37
C ALA A 27 18.60 -0.58 38.89
N VAL A 28 19.34 -1.27 38.02
CA VAL A 28 18.79 -1.83 36.78
C VAL A 28 17.81 -2.96 37.15
N ALA A 29 16.58 -2.90 36.63
CA ALA A 29 15.64 -4.03 36.64
C ALA A 29 14.87 -4.04 35.32
N ALA A 30 14.93 -5.17 34.61
CA ALA A 30 14.15 -5.39 33.39
C ALA A 30 12.71 -5.75 33.76
N ILE A 31 11.72 -5.15 33.07
CA ILE A 31 10.34 -5.63 33.13
C ILE A 31 10.14 -6.62 31.98
N SER A 32 10.34 -7.89 32.31
CA SER A 32 9.91 -9.01 31.48
C SER A 32 8.44 -9.34 31.79
N ALA A 33 7.71 -9.80 30.78
CA ALA A 33 6.43 -10.50 30.84
C ALA A 33 5.24 -9.85 31.57
N CYS A 34 4.24 -9.44 30.78
CA CYS A 34 2.84 -9.66 31.12
C CYS A 34 2.10 -10.35 29.96
N ALA A 35 2.36 -11.64 29.81
CA ALA A 35 1.57 -12.54 28.98
C ALA A 35 1.12 -13.71 29.85
N GLN A 36 -0.10 -13.66 30.38
CA GLN A 36 -0.87 -14.82 30.84
C GLN A 36 -2.38 -14.54 30.73
N ASP A 37 -3.08 -15.55 30.22
CA ASP A 37 -4.46 -15.95 30.53
C ASP A 37 -5.64 -15.02 30.19
N PHE A 38 -6.09 -15.12 28.93
CA PHE A 38 -7.51 -15.23 28.60
C PHE A 38 -7.73 -16.44 27.69
N ASP A 39 -7.77 -17.62 28.31
CA ASP A 39 -8.32 -18.84 27.69
C ASP A 39 -9.74 -19.08 28.23
N ALA A 40 -10.51 -19.93 27.55
CA ALA A 40 -11.93 -20.23 27.78
C ALA A 40 -12.95 -19.12 27.42
N PHE A 41 -13.23 -18.98 26.12
CA PHE A 41 -14.64 -18.97 25.69
C PHE A 41 -14.91 -20.18 24.81
N GLN A 42 -15.75 -21.10 25.31
CA GLN A 42 -16.07 -22.36 24.64
C GLN A 42 -16.80 -22.13 23.32
N LEU A 43 -16.31 -22.74 22.25
CA LEU A 43 -17.05 -22.93 21.01
C LEU A 43 -18.20 -23.90 21.26
N VAL A 44 -19.43 -23.39 21.37
CA VAL A 44 -20.63 -24.22 21.19
C VAL A 44 -20.75 -24.52 19.70
N ALA A 45 -20.37 -25.74 19.32
CA ALA A 45 -20.68 -26.28 18.01
C ALA A 45 -22.10 -26.85 18.03
N ASP A 46 -23.06 -26.11 17.50
CA ASP A 46 -24.34 -26.66 17.07
C ASP A 46 -24.44 -26.54 15.55
N GLY A 47 -24.45 -27.69 14.88
CA GLY A 47 -24.55 -27.77 13.43
C GLY A 47 -26.00 -27.81 12.97
N SER A 48 -26.35 -27.01 11.97
CA SER A 48 -27.58 -27.22 11.20
C SER A 48 -27.35 -26.81 9.74
N ALA A 49 -27.13 -27.83 8.91
CA ALA A 49 -27.34 -27.70 7.47
C ALA A 49 -28.85 -27.76 7.20
N GLY A 50 -29.36 -26.81 6.44
CA GLY A 50 -30.77 -26.74 6.05
C GLY A 50 -30.93 -25.72 4.94
N ALA A 51 -31.12 -26.20 3.71
CA ALA A 51 -31.39 -25.37 2.54
C ALA A 51 -32.85 -24.89 2.51
N GLU A 52 -33.25 -24.36 1.35
CA GLU A 52 -34.59 -23.93 0.90
C GLU A 52 -34.85 -22.41 0.94
N GLY A 53 -35.54 -21.89 -0.10
CA GLY A 53 -36.17 -20.56 -0.02
C GLY A 53 -35.66 -19.45 -0.94
N ALA A 54 -35.17 -19.74 -2.15
CA ALA A 54 -35.10 -18.70 -3.18
C ALA A 54 -36.53 -18.31 -3.61
N SER A 55 -36.95 -17.07 -3.33
CA SER A 55 -38.21 -16.52 -3.81
C SER A 55 -38.06 -15.02 -4.12
N ILE A 56 -37.96 -14.71 -5.41
CA ILE A 56 -38.21 -13.37 -5.95
C ILE A 56 -39.24 -13.50 -7.05
N THR A 57 -40.34 -12.79 -6.87
CA THR A 57 -41.60 -13.06 -7.59
C THR A 57 -41.52 -12.66 -9.06
N GLN A 58 -42.08 -13.54 -9.89
CA GLN A 58 -42.26 -13.38 -11.33
C GLN A 58 -43.06 -12.12 -11.69
N ALA A 59 -42.62 -11.41 -12.74
CA ALA A 59 -43.41 -10.37 -13.42
C ALA A 59 -43.27 -10.49 -14.94
N GLY A 60 -44.40 -10.47 -15.62
CA GLY A 60 -44.58 -10.53 -17.08
C GLY A 60 -46.00 -10.99 -17.42
N PRO A 61 -46.44 -10.93 -18.69
CA PRO A 61 -45.77 -10.40 -19.88
C PRO A 61 -46.48 -9.16 -20.47
N ASP A 62 -45.99 -8.60 -21.58
CA ASP A 62 -46.77 -8.34 -22.81
C ASP A 62 -45.98 -7.53 -23.87
N GLY A 63 -46.06 -7.95 -25.15
CA GLY A 63 -45.76 -7.18 -26.37
C GLY A 63 -44.32 -6.67 -26.60
N GLY A 64 -43.55 -7.04 -27.63
CA GLY A 64 -43.85 -7.85 -28.82
C GLY A 64 -43.97 -7.02 -30.11
N ALA A 65 -42.85 -6.67 -30.74
CA ALA A 65 -42.75 -6.37 -32.19
C ALA A 65 -41.28 -6.26 -32.64
N VAL A 66 -40.73 -7.34 -33.22
CA VAL A 66 -39.56 -7.27 -34.11
C VAL A 66 -40.04 -7.19 -35.55
N THR A 67 -39.46 -6.29 -36.34
CA THR A 67 -39.55 -6.34 -37.80
C THR A 67 -38.16 -6.62 -38.36
N GLY A 68 -38.09 -7.49 -39.34
CA GLY A 68 -36.85 -7.90 -39.97
C GLY A 68 -37.01 -7.98 -41.48
N GLU A 69 -35.97 -7.53 -42.16
CA GLU A 69 -35.67 -7.79 -43.57
C GLU A 69 -34.22 -8.31 -43.54
N GLY A 70 -33.80 -9.35 -44.27
CA GLY A 70 -34.40 -9.95 -45.45
C GLY A 70 -33.31 -10.03 -46.52
N GLY A 71 -32.52 -11.10 -46.53
CA GLY A 71 -31.39 -11.24 -47.46
C GLY A 71 -30.76 -12.63 -47.39
N ALA A 72 -30.90 -13.40 -48.47
CA ALA A 72 -30.41 -14.77 -48.59
C ALA A 72 -29.48 -14.93 -49.80
N VAL A 73 -28.48 -15.81 -49.67
CA VAL A 73 -27.77 -16.56 -50.73
C VAL A 73 -27.08 -17.75 -50.05
N THR A 74 -27.56 -18.99 -50.20
CA THR A 74 -27.13 -20.00 -51.20
C THR A 74 -25.59 -20.20 -51.25
N ASP A 75 -25.04 -21.25 -50.63
CA ASP A 75 -25.03 -22.68 -51.06
C ASP A 75 -23.80 -23.02 -51.91
N SER A 76 -22.97 -23.98 -51.44
CA SER A 76 -22.31 -25.02 -52.25
C SER A 76 -21.44 -25.95 -51.37
N SER A 77 -21.97 -27.16 -51.16
CA SER A 77 -21.31 -28.48 -51.30
C SER A 77 -19.82 -28.72 -50.96
N ALA A 78 -19.60 -29.86 -50.30
CA ALA A 78 -18.29 -30.48 -50.06
C ALA A 78 -17.79 -31.37 -51.21
N ILE A 79 -16.47 -31.62 -51.21
CA ILE A 79 -15.74 -32.76 -51.79
C ILE A 79 -14.61 -33.06 -50.77
N ASP A 80 -14.40 -34.23 -50.16
CA ASP A 80 -14.47 -35.66 -50.50
C ASP A 80 -13.17 -36.26 -51.10
N GLY A 81 -12.64 -37.27 -50.40
CA GLY A 81 -11.91 -38.43 -50.94
C GLY A 81 -10.42 -38.37 -51.35
N ALA A 82 -9.52 -38.80 -50.45
CA ALA A 82 -8.22 -39.52 -50.71
C ALA A 82 -7.47 -39.71 -49.35
N LEU A 83 -7.04 -40.88 -48.80
CA LEU A 83 -6.61 -42.21 -49.30
C LEU A 83 -5.44 -42.09 -50.31
N ILE A 84 -4.24 -42.69 -50.23
CA ILE A 84 -3.52 -43.65 -49.34
C ILE A 84 -1.98 -43.40 -49.56
N THR A 85 -0.95 -44.00 -48.93
CA THR A 85 -0.74 -45.31 -48.25
C THR A 85 0.19 -45.23 -47.01
N ASP A 86 0.38 -46.38 -46.35
CA ASP A 86 1.41 -46.76 -45.38
C ASP A 86 2.83 -46.94 -46.00
N ALA A 87 3.89 -46.85 -45.18
CA ALA A 87 5.23 -47.35 -45.46
C ALA A 87 5.97 -47.70 -44.14
N THR A 88 6.37 -48.96 -44.00
CA THR A 88 6.78 -49.61 -42.74
C THR A 88 8.23 -49.31 -42.29
N THR A 89 8.48 -49.43 -40.99
CA THR A 89 9.76 -49.32 -40.27
C THR A 89 10.74 -50.49 -40.57
N PRO A 90 12.05 -50.39 -40.23
CA PRO A 90 12.48 -50.83 -38.89
C PRO A 90 13.65 -50.07 -38.22
N ASP A 91 13.56 -50.03 -36.89
CA ASP A 91 14.57 -50.07 -35.82
C ASP A 91 16.09 -49.93 -36.12
N ALA A 92 16.74 -49.01 -35.41
CA ALA A 92 18.16 -49.04 -35.07
C ALA A 92 18.44 -48.25 -33.75
N ALA A 93 18.40 -48.94 -32.62
CA ALA A 93 18.96 -48.47 -31.34
C ALA A 93 20.50 -48.64 -31.29
N PRO A 94 21.19 -48.30 -30.18
CA PRO A 94 21.22 -47.02 -29.47
C PRO A 94 22.64 -46.41 -29.48
N GLY A 95 22.76 -45.08 -29.55
CA GLY A 95 24.04 -44.38 -29.79
C GLY A 95 24.42 -43.34 -28.74
N ASP A 96 25.10 -43.82 -27.70
CA ASP A 96 26.00 -43.13 -26.76
C ASP A 96 25.52 -41.93 -25.90
N ALA A 97 26.13 -41.82 -24.72
CA ALA A 97 25.90 -40.74 -23.78
C ALA A 97 26.74 -39.51 -24.14
N SER A 98 26.09 -38.34 -24.21
CA SER A 98 26.77 -37.06 -24.07
C SER A 98 26.04 -36.26 -23.01
N THR A 99 26.68 -36.15 -21.85
CA THR A 99 26.21 -35.36 -20.71
C THR A 99 26.06 -33.90 -21.12
N PRO A 100 24.95 -33.22 -20.78
CA PRO A 100 24.96 -31.77 -20.68
C PRO A 100 25.98 -31.40 -19.60
N ASP A 101 27.00 -30.65 -19.99
CA ASP A 101 28.06 -30.20 -19.09
C ASP A 101 27.45 -29.35 -17.95
N SER A 102 27.68 -29.79 -16.71
CA SER A 102 27.32 -29.08 -15.48
C SER A 102 28.23 -27.87 -15.22
N SER A 103 28.34 -26.95 -16.20
CA SER A 103 29.12 -25.72 -16.05
C SER A 103 28.66 -24.55 -16.94
N VAL A 104 27.35 -24.42 -17.22
CA VAL A 104 26.79 -23.10 -17.46
C VAL A 104 26.67 -22.40 -16.10
N PRO A 105 27.46 -21.34 -15.81
CA PRO A 105 27.11 -20.45 -14.70
C PRO A 105 25.79 -19.78 -15.10
N VAL A 106 24.68 -20.28 -14.57
CA VAL A 106 23.40 -19.56 -14.65
C VAL A 106 23.63 -18.17 -14.10
N ASP A 107 23.32 -17.16 -14.90
CA ASP A 107 23.75 -15.80 -14.65
C ASP A 107 23.10 -15.25 -13.38
N ALA A 108 23.85 -15.31 -12.28
CA ALA A 108 23.45 -14.77 -10.98
C ALA A 108 23.23 -13.24 -11.03
N SER A 109 23.58 -12.56 -12.13
CA SER A 109 23.24 -11.15 -12.35
C SER A 109 21.74 -10.88 -12.50
N ALA A 110 20.90 -11.91 -12.70
CA ALA A 110 19.44 -11.75 -12.66
C ALA A 110 18.88 -11.52 -11.24
N ASP A 111 19.60 -11.98 -10.20
CA ASP A 111 19.16 -11.93 -8.79
C ASP A 111 19.97 -10.90 -7.97
N ALA A 112 21.00 -10.30 -8.56
CA ALA A 112 21.98 -9.43 -7.89
C ALA A 112 21.57 -7.94 -7.75
N ARG A 113 20.30 -7.57 -8.01
CA ARG A 113 19.91 -6.15 -8.02
C ARG A 113 18.45 -5.81 -7.66
N LEU A 114 17.81 -6.59 -6.78
CA LEU A 114 16.65 -6.08 -6.05
C LEU A 114 17.13 -5.13 -4.93
N PRO A 115 16.42 -4.01 -4.66
CA PRO A 115 16.80 -3.11 -3.57
C PRO A 115 16.70 -3.83 -2.22
N ALA A 116 17.77 -3.78 -1.43
CA ALA A 116 17.75 -4.30 -0.07
C ALA A 116 16.93 -3.35 0.81
N CYS A 117 15.74 -3.79 1.24
CA CYS A 117 14.89 -3.00 2.12
C CYS A 117 15.44 -3.01 3.55
N THR A 118 16.24 -2.00 3.88
CA THR A 118 16.95 -1.87 5.16
C THR A 118 16.14 -1.24 6.29
N GLU A 119 14.94 -0.75 5.99
CA GLU A 119 14.12 0.03 6.92
C GLU A 119 13.36 -0.90 7.88
N SER A 120 13.21 -0.48 9.14
CA SER A 120 12.57 -1.30 10.17
C SER A 120 11.13 -1.67 9.81
N GLY A 121 10.89 -2.97 9.56
CA GLY A 121 9.58 -3.47 9.15
C GLY A 121 9.22 -3.20 7.68
N ALA A 122 10.23 -2.98 6.83
CA ALA A 122 10.03 -2.88 5.39
C ALA A 122 9.61 -4.20 4.75
N VAL A 123 8.89 -4.10 3.63
CA VAL A 123 8.49 -5.23 2.78
C VAL A 123 8.94 -4.95 1.35
N LEU A 124 9.71 -5.87 0.77
CA LEU A 124 10.00 -5.88 -0.66
C LEU A 124 8.80 -6.48 -1.39
N ALA A 125 8.17 -5.70 -2.26
CA ALA A 125 7.07 -6.17 -3.11
C ALA A 125 7.09 -5.43 -4.44
N LEU A 126 6.69 -6.08 -5.54
CA LEU A 126 6.55 -5.46 -6.87
C LEU A 126 7.82 -4.80 -7.46
N GLY A 127 8.98 -4.95 -6.81
CA GLY A 127 10.24 -4.27 -7.15
C GLY A 127 10.65 -3.18 -6.17
N HIS A 128 9.72 -2.73 -5.31
CA HIS A 128 9.88 -1.57 -4.42
C HIS A 128 9.92 -1.96 -2.94
N CYS A 129 10.53 -1.12 -2.11
CA CYS A 129 10.57 -1.23 -0.65
C CYS A 129 9.48 -0.36 -0.01
N TYR A 130 8.47 -1.00 0.58
CA TYR A 130 7.41 -0.33 1.32
C TYR A 130 7.70 -0.33 2.82
N PHE A 131 7.57 0.81 3.50
CA PHE A 131 7.79 0.88 4.96
C PHE A 131 6.97 2.01 5.62
N GLY A 132 6.45 1.73 6.81
CA GLY A 132 5.68 2.72 7.58
C GLY A 132 6.55 3.56 8.51
N LEU A 133 6.39 4.89 8.49
CA LEU A 133 6.98 5.78 9.49
C LEU A 133 6.45 5.45 10.91
N ALA A 134 7.27 5.72 11.93
CA ALA A 134 6.92 5.47 13.33
C ALA A 134 6.11 6.61 13.96
N ALA A 135 6.45 7.87 13.65
CA ALA A 135 5.80 9.05 14.23
C ALA A 135 4.55 9.47 13.44
N ASN A 136 3.53 9.96 14.14
CA ASN A 136 2.41 10.67 13.52
C ASN A 136 2.79 12.13 13.24
N GLN A 137 2.48 12.61 12.04
CA GLN A 137 2.91 13.92 11.54
C GLN A 137 1.81 14.56 10.66
N SER A 138 2.01 15.81 10.24
CA SER A 138 1.27 16.34 9.08
C SER A 138 1.69 15.61 7.79
N TRP A 139 0.86 15.68 6.76
CA TRP A 139 1.14 15.08 5.46
C TRP A 139 2.45 15.60 4.86
N ASP A 140 2.68 16.93 4.93
CA ASP A 140 3.90 17.56 4.42
C ASP A 140 5.17 17.11 5.18
N ALA A 141 5.07 16.91 6.50
CA ALA A 141 6.19 16.41 7.31
C ALA A 141 6.45 14.91 7.09
N ALA A 142 5.39 14.11 6.90
CA ALA A 142 5.51 12.70 6.53
C ALA A 142 6.14 12.54 5.14
N LYS A 143 5.77 13.37 4.17
CA LYS A 143 6.43 13.45 2.86
C LYS A 143 7.92 13.74 2.99
N ALA A 144 8.28 14.81 3.70
CA ALA A 144 9.68 15.16 3.95
C ALA A 144 10.46 14.05 4.70
N SER A 145 9.79 13.30 5.57
CA SER A 145 10.38 12.16 6.29
C SER A 145 10.68 10.96 5.38
N CYS A 146 9.81 10.65 4.41
CA CYS A 146 10.11 9.65 3.39
C CYS A 146 11.24 10.12 2.47
N GLU A 147 11.21 11.39 2.03
CA GLU A 147 12.27 11.98 1.18
C GLU A 147 13.64 11.97 1.88
N ALA A 148 13.69 12.23 3.19
CA ALA A 148 14.92 12.10 3.98
C ALA A 148 15.46 10.66 4.10
N ALA A 149 14.63 9.65 3.85
CA ALA A 149 15.02 8.24 3.80
C ALA A 149 15.36 7.75 2.37
N GLY A 150 15.41 8.66 1.39
CA GLY A 150 15.61 8.32 -0.03
C GLY A 150 14.40 7.65 -0.66
N ALA A 151 13.21 7.91 -0.12
CA ALA A 151 11.92 7.34 -0.52
C ALA A 151 10.93 8.47 -0.84
N HIS A 152 9.69 8.14 -1.21
CA HIS A 152 8.56 9.08 -1.23
C HIS A 152 7.40 8.52 -0.40
N LEU A 153 6.34 9.31 -0.18
CA LEU A 153 5.07 8.71 0.25
C LEU A 153 4.59 7.78 -0.87
N VAL A 154 4.01 6.64 -0.50
CA VAL A 154 3.57 5.60 -1.45
C VAL A 154 2.61 6.14 -2.52
N THR A 155 2.82 5.72 -3.76
CA THR A 155 1.83 5.82 -4.84
C THR A 155 1.10 4.49 -5.00
N ILE A 156 -0.14 4.55 -5.47
CA ILE A 156 -1.00 3.37 -5.58
C ILE A 156 -1.77 3.47 -6.90
N THR A 157 -1.09 3.10 -7.96
CA THR A 157 -1.55 3.05 -9.35
C THR A 157 -2.18 1.72 -9.74
N SER A 158 -2.00 0.66 -8.94
CA SER A 158 -2.52 -0.68 -9.20
C SER A 158 -3.20 -1.36 -8.00
N ALA A 159 -4.02 -2.39 -8.30
CA ALA A 159 -4.63 -3.24 -7.28
C ALA A 159 -3.60 -4.08 -6.49
N ALA A 160 -2.44 -4.34 -7.09
CA ALA A 160 -1.35 -5.06 -6.44
C ALA A 160 -0.68 -4.17 -5.38
N GLU A 161 -0.31 -2.92 -5.73
CA GLU A 161 0.17 -1.91 -4.78
C GLU A 161 -0.84 -1.68 -3.66
N GLN A 162 -2.13 -1.57 -3.98
CA GLN A 162 -3.18 -1.39 -2.98
C GLN A 162 -3.23 -2.53 -1.96
N THR A 163 -2.96 -3.76 -2.40
CA THR A 163 -2.92 -4.94 -1.51
C THR A 163 -1.74 -4.86 -0.54
N VAL A 164 -0.56 -4.44 -1.02
CA VAL A 164 0.63 -4.22 -0.18
C VAL A 164 0.37 -3.08 0.80
N ALA A 165 -0.12 -1.93 0.30
CA ALA A 165 -0.39 -0.74 1.09
C ALA A 165 -1.42 -0.98 2.21
N ALA A 166 -2.49 -1.72 1.92
CA ALA A 166 -3.51 -2.10 2.92
C ALA A 166 -2.92 -2.91 4.09
N GLY A 167 -1.89 -3.73 3.86
CA GLY A 167 -1.18 -4.45 4.93
C GLY A 167 -0.55 -3.53 5.98
N PHE A 168 -0.06 -2.36 5.56
CA PHE A 168 0.51 -1.35 6.47
C PHE A 168 -0.54 -0.52 7.24
N ALA A 169 -1.82 -0.61 6.89
CA ALA A 169 -2.90 0.01 7.65
C ALA A 169 -3.03 -0.69 9.03
N SER A 170 -3.45 -1.96 9.07
CA SER A 170 -3.46 -2.78 10.30
C SER A 170 -4.01 -2.04 11.55
N GLY A 171 -5.16 -1.37 11.41
CA GLY A 171 -5.77 -0.57 12.49
C GLY A 171 -5.16 0.83 12.73
N LYS A 172 -4.30 1.31 11.82
CA LYS A 172 -3.68 2.64 11.82
C LYS A 172 -3.95 3.34 10.48
N GLU A 173 -4.21 4.64 10.52
CA GLU A 173 -4.28 5.45 9.30
C GLU A 173 -2.86 5.86 8.82
N ARG A 174 -2.62 5.78 7.51
CA ARG A 174 -1.32 6.09 6.88
C ARG A 174 -1.46 7.18 5.82
N TRP A 175 -0.59 8.18 5.80
CA TRP A 175 -0.52 9.10 4.64
C TRP A 175 -0.02 8.38 3.39
N ILE A 176 -0.58 8.74 2.24
CA ILE A 176 -0.10 8.34 0.89
C ILE A 176 0.20 9.59 0.06
N ALA A 177 0.89 9.48 -1.08
CA ALA A 177 1.32 10.64 -1.87
C ALA A 177 0.19 11.40 -2.58
N LEU A 178 -1.06 10.94 -2.49
CA LEU A 178 -2.22 11.51 -3.18
C LEU A 178 -2.72 12.78 -2.46
N ARG A 179 -2.83 13.88 -3.22
CA ARG A 179 -3.29 15.19 -2.72
C ARG A 179 -4.00 15.98 -3.83
N ARG A 180 -4.93 16.85 -3.47
CA ARG A 180 -5.57 17.83 -4.39
C ARG A 180 -5.20 19.28 -4.01
N PRO A 181 -5.31 20.25 -4.94
CA PRO A 181 -5.22 21.68 -4.59
C PRO A 181 -6.34 22.12 -3.64
N ASN A 182 -6.06 23.03 -2.71
CA ASN A 182 -7.09 23.66 -1.89
C ASN A 182 -8.12 24.39 -2.79
N GLY A 183 -9.41 24.27 -2.47
CA GLY A 183 -10.52 24.85 -3.25
C GLY A 183 -10.89 24.11 -4.53
N SER A 184 -10.20 23.01 -4.88
CA SER A 184 -10.61 22.11 -5.97
C SER A 184 -11.81 21.24 -5.57
N ALA A 185 -12.45 20.58 -6.54
CA ALA A 185 -13.59 19.71 -6.28
C ALA A 185 -13.20 18.48 -5.43
N ALA A 186 -14.16 17.96 -4.66
CA ALA A 186 -14.00 16.70 -3.92
C ALA A 186 -14.40 15.52 -4.81
N ASN A 187 -13.57 15.22 -5.81
CA ASN A 187 -13.73 14.05 -6.68
C ASN A 187 -12.36 13.45 -7.04
N ASP A 188 -12.34 12.18 -7.42
CA ASP A 188 -11.10 11.43 -7.70
C ASP A 188 -10.18 12.15 -8.71
N ALA A 189 -10.77 12.72 -9.77
CA ALA A 189 -10.05 13.42 -10.84
C ALA A 189 -9.35 14.72 -10.37
N SER A 190 -9.68 15.26 -9.19
CA SER A 190 -9.01 16.45 -8.64
C SER A 190 -7.73 16.11 -7.85
N TYR A 191 -7.47 14.82 -7.58
CA TYR A 191 -6.29 14.37 -6.85
C TYR A 191 -5.17 13.92 -7.79
N THR A 192 -3.94 14.25 -7.41
CA THR A 192 -2.70 13.92 -8.15
C THR A 192 -1.65 13.35 -7.22
N TRP A 193 -0.79 12.46 -7.72
CA TRP A 193 0.36 11.96 -6.98
C TRP A 193 1.41 13.08 -6.84
N SER A 194 1.83 13.35 -5.62
CA SER A 194 2.83 14.39 -5.32
C SER A 194 4.26 14.03 -5.74
N THR A 195 4.50 12.80 -6.18
CA THR A 195 5.71 12.36 -6.89
C THR A 195 5.76 12.84 -8.34
N GLY A 196 4.62 13.23 -8.91
CA GLY A 196 4.47 13.58 -10.33
C GLY A 196 4.07 12.40 -11.23
N GLU A 197 3.89 11.19 -10.68
CA GLU A 197 3.41 10.04 -11.42
C GLU A 197 2.00 10.23 -12.00
N ALA A 198 1.75 9.56 -13.13
CA ALA A 198 0.45 9.59 -13.78
C ALA A 198 -0.63 8.98 -12.87
N ARG A 199 -1.79 9.65 -12.77
CA ARG A 199 -2.86 9.24 -11.84
C ARG A 199 -3.39 7.82 -12.12
N GLY A 200 -3.30 7.31 -13.35
CA GLY A 200 -3.47 5.88 -13.66
C GLY A 200 -4.89 5.31 -13.59
N GLY A 201 -5.91 6.12 -13.30
CA GLY A 201 -7.33 5.72 -13.29
C GLY A 201 -7.77 4.76 -12.16
N PHE A 202 -6.85 3.99 -11.57
CA PHE A 202 -7.10 3.14 -10.41
C PHE A 202 -7.47 3.97 -9.18
N SER A 203 -8.52 3.59 -8.44
CA SER A 203 -8.81 4.17 -7.14
C SER A 203 -9.35 3.14 -6.16
N SER A 204 -9.09 3.35 -4.87
CA SER A 204 -9.55 2.48 -3.78
C SER A 204 -10.18 3.28 -2.64
N TRP A 205 -10.94 4.32 -2.98
CA TRP A 205 -11.72 5.13 -2.03
C TRP A 205 -12.66 4.26 -1.19
N ALA A 206 -12.78 4.59 0.09
CA ALA A 206 -13.76 4.00 0.99
C ALA A 206 -15.19 4.47 0.62
N SER A 207 -16.21 3.79 1.15
CA SER A 207 -17.60 4.17 0.93
C SER A 207 -17.87 5.63 1.35
N ASN A 208 -18.40 6.42 0.41
CA ASN A 208 -18.64 7.87 0.53
C ASN A 208 -17.39 8.77 0.54
N GLU A 209 -16.20 8.25 0.20
CA GLU A 209 -14.99 9.05 -0.05
C GLU A 209 -14.78 9.26 -1.57
N PRO A 210 -14.13 10.35 -2.01
CA PRO A 210 -13.76 11.52 -1.20
C PRO A 210 -14.99 12.34 -0.79
N ASN A 211 -15.13 12.65 0.50
CA ASN A 211 -16.23 13.45 1.06
C ASN A 211 -15.92 14.95 1.10
N GLY A 212 -14.68 15.35 0.86
CA GLY A 212 -14.27 16.76 0.85
C GLY A 212 -13.80 17.31 2.19
N SER A 213 -13.58 16.47 3.21
CA SER A 213 -13.05 16.86 4.52
C SER A 213 -11.57 17.31 4.53
N GLY A 214 -10.86 17.22 3.41
CA GLY A 214 -9.65 18.01 3.16
C GLY A 214 -8.90 17.69 1.87
N GLU A 215 -7.64 18.12 1.79
CA GLU A 215 -6.85 18.07 0.56
C GLU A 215 -5.95 16.83 0.45
N CYS A 216 -5.65 16.18 1.57
CA CYS A 216 -4.65 15.11 1.67
C CYS A 216 -5.31 13.75 1.93
N VAL A 217 -4.79 12.71 1.28
CA VAL A 217 -5.39 11.37 1.34
C VAL A 217 -4.64 10.48 2.31
N ARG A 218 -5.40 9.70 3.09
CA ARG A 218 -4.87 8.62 3.94
C ARG A 218 -5.44 7.26 3.54
N LEU A 219 -4.66 6.19 3.74
CA LEU A 219 -5.25 4.88 4.02
C LEU A 219 -6.01 5.00 5.34
N THR A 220 -7.28 4.62 5.31
CA THR A 220 -8.08 4.40 6.52
C THR A 220 -7.58 3.17 7.28
N ASN A 221 -8.06 2.95 8.51
CA ASN A 221 -7.74 1.76 9.31
C ASN A 221 -8.08 0.43 8.61
N GLY A 222 -8.98 0.44 7.61
CA GLY A 222 -9.36 -0.72 6.79
C GLY A 222 -8.63 -0.81 5.44
N GLY A 223 -7.62 0.03 5.17
CA GLY A 223 -6.82 -0.02 3.95
C GLY A 223 -7.38 0.75 2.75
N SER A 224 -8.70 0.97 2.66
CA SER A 224 -9.30 1.88 1.66
C SER A 224 -8.90 3.34 1.89
N TRP A 225 -8.95 4.18 0.85
CA TRP A 225 -8.54 5.58 0.91
C TRP A 225 -9.65 6.51 1.39
N GLY A 226 -9.28 7.71 1.82
CA GLY A 226 -10.19 8.83 1.91
C GLY A 226 -9.46 10.16 2.10
N ASP A 227 -10.15 11.28 1.90
CA ASP A 227 -9.54 12.60 2.11
C ASP A 227 -9.72 13.11 3.53
N THR A 228 -8.80 13.97 3.99
CA THR A 228 -8.90 14.67 5.26
C THR A 228 -7.95 15.88 5.28
N SER A 229 -8.06 16.73 6.29
CA SER A 229 -7.13 17.85 6.51
C SER A 229 -5.68 17.35 6.55
N CYS A 230 -4.77 18.00 5.82
CA CYS A 230 -3.34 17.64 5.78
C CYS A 230 -2.62 17.64 7.14
N ASN A 231 -3.24 18.21 8.20
CA ASN A 231 -2.73 18.15 9.57
C ASN A 231 -3.19 16.90 10.36
N GLY A 232 -4.00 16.03 9.74
CA GLY A 232 -4.34 14.69 10.26
C GLY A 232 -5.25 14.66 11.50
N GLY A 233 -5.98 15.75 11.79
CA GLY A 233 -6.99 15.78 12.84
C GLY A 233 -6.45 15.59 14.27
N GLY A 234 -5.90 16.64 14.87
CA GLY A 234 -5.54 16.68 16.31
C GLY A 234 -4.31 15.88 16.73
N GLY A 235 -3.95 14.80 16.02
CA GLY A 235 -2.80 13.94 16.36
C GLY A 235 -1.87 13.59 15.20
N GLY A 236 -2.15 14.05 13.98
CA GLY A 236 -1.39 13.68 12.77
C GLY A 236 -1.55 12.20 12.39
N ARG A 237 -0.81 11.78 11.35
CA ARG A 237 -0.76 10.38 10.89
C ARG A 237 0.65 10.01 10.47
N SER A 238 1.01 8.74 10.63
CA SER A 238 2.28 8.23 10.11
C SER A 238 2.23 8.13 8.58
N GLY A 239 3.33 8.37 7.89
CA GLY A 239 3.44 8.08 6.45
C GLY A 239 3.60 6.60 6.17
N LEU A 240 3.11 6.15 5.01
CA LEU A 240 3.60 4.96 4.34
C LEU A 240 4.53 5.41 3.22
N CYS A 241 5.78 4.97 3.28
CA CYS A 241 6.81 5.30 2.30
C CYS A 241 7.03 4.15 1.31
N GLU A 242 7.55 4.50 0.14
CA GLU A 242 7.92 3.63 -0.97
C GLU A 242 9.25 4.09 -1.57
N ARG A 243 10.10 3.14 -1.98
CA ARG A 243 11.38 3.40 -2.64
C ARG A 243 11.68 2.33 -3.69
N ASP A 244 12.13 2.77 -4.86
CA ASP A 244 12.61 1.96 -6.00
C ASP A 244 13.99 1.30 -5.78
#